data_AF-A0A1R1XCV3-F1
#
_entry.id   AF-A0A1R1XCV3-F1
#
_cell.length_a   1.000
_cell.length_b   1.000
_cell.length_c   1.000
_cell.angle_alpha   90.00
_cell.angle_beta   90.00
_cell.angle_gamma   90.00
#
_symmetry.space_group_name_H-M   'P 1'
#
loop_
_entity.id
_entity.type
_entity.pdbx_description
1 polymer ?
#
loop_
_entity_poly.entity_id
_entity_poly.type
_entity_poly.pdbx_seq_one_letter_code
_entity_poly.pdbx_strand_id
1 'polypeptide(L)'
;MIGRLLKKSSTNQEAKERYIKEMKANENEVIKIKKEKLNGVIIRSKANWSEKNEKSNKYFYGLLKTRKKTTLFRKNLVLASSQSTLLSNIESKLNEAEIYSLDKKIDKTEIMNVFEESPNNKSSGPDGLCFEF
;
A
#
# COMPACT_ATOMS: atom_id res chain seq x y z
N MET A 1 -68.82 22.90 -28.91
CA MET A 1 -68.17 22.91 -27.57
C MET A 1 -66.92 22.02 -27.50
N ILE A 2 -66.88 20.90 -28.23
CA ILE A 2 -65.79 19.89 -28.22
C ILE A 2 -64.41 20.43 -28.70
N GLY A 3 -64.37 21.24 -29.76
CA GLY A 3 -63.09 21.77 -30.29
C GLY A 3 -62.32 22.71 -29.34
N ARG A 4 -63.01 23.36 -28.39
CA ARG A 4 -62.38 24.26 -27.40
C ARG A 4 -61.72 23.48 -26.26
N LEU A 5 -62.24 22.29 -25.93
CA LEU A 5 -61.65 21.35 -24.97
C LEU A 5 -60.41 20.66 -25.53
N LEU A 6 -60.45 20.23 -26.80
CA LEU A 6 -59.29 19.65 -27.50
C LEU A 6 -58.12 20.62 -27.67
N LYS A 7 -58.40 21.93 -27.87
CA LYS A 7 -57.37 22.98 -27.88
C LYS A 7 -56.75 23.22 -26.50
N LYS A 8 -57.54 23.15 -25.43
CA LYS A 8 -57.02 23.31 -24.05
C LYS A 8 -56.17 22.12 -23.61
N SER A 9 -56.52 20.90 -23.99
CA SER A 9 -55.72 19.71 -23.65
C SER A 9 -54.38 19.68 -24.39
N SER A 10 -54.35 20.06 -25.66
CA SER A 10 -53.11 20.19 -26.45
C SER A 10 -52.17 21.28 -25.90
N THR A 11 -52.70 22.46 -25.57
CA THR A 11 -51.88 23.53 -24.96
C THR A 11 -51.30 23.14 -23.59
N ASN A 12 -52.03 22.32 -22.82
CA ASN A 12 -51.56 21.85 -21.51
C ASN A 12 -50.45 20.78 -21.65
N GLN A 13 -50.56 19.94 -22.67
CA GLN A 13 -49.54 18.95 -23.01
C GLN A 13 -48.24 19.62 -23.48
N GLU A 14 -48.34 20.64 -24.34
CA GLU A 14 -47.18 21.43 -24.78
C GLU A 14 -46.48 22.15 -23.62
N ALA A 15 -47.25 22.69 -22.66
CA ALA A 15 -46.69 23.31 -21.46
C ALA A 15 -45.93 22.29 -20.60
N LYS A 16 -46.46 21.08 -20.44
CA LYS A 16 -45.80 19.98 -19.71
C LYS A 16 -44.49 19.56 -20.38
N GLU A 17 -44.47 19.48 -21.70
CA GLU A 17 -43.28 19.12 -22.47
C GLU A 17 -42.19 20.19 -22.37
N ARG A 18 -42.57 21.48 -22.40
CA ARG A 18 -41.63 22.59 -22.13
C ARG A 18 -41.02 22.49 -20.74
N TYR A 19 -41.85 22.23 -19.72
CA TYR A 19 -41.37 22.07 -18.35
C TYR A 19 -40.37 20.91 -18.19
N ILE A 20 -40.66 19.76 -18.80
CA ILE A 20 -39.73 18.61 -18.78
C ILE A 20 -38.41 18.94 -19.48
N LYS A 21 -38.47 19.69 -20.59
CA LYS A 21 -37.27 20.13 -21.32
C LYS A 21 -36.41 21.08 -20.47
N GLU A 22 -37.05 22.01 -19.77
CA GLU A 22 -36.37 22.94 -18.86
C GLU A 22 -35.72 22.21 -17.68
N MET A 23 -36.42 21.26 -17.06
CA MET A 23 -35.87 20.43 -15.98
C MET A 23 -34.60 19.68 -16.40
N LYS A 24 -34.61 19.06 -17.58
CA LYS A 24 -33.42 18.38 -18.14
C LYS A 24 -32.26 19.33 -18.42
N ALA A 25 -32.55 20.54 -18.90
CA ALA A 25 -31.52 21.55 -19.12
C ALA A 25 -30.86 21.97 -17.78
N ASN A 26 -31.66 22.18 -16.75
CA ASN A 26 -31.18 22.53 -15.41
C ASN A 26 -30.32 21.41 -14.80
N GLU A 27 -30.72 20.15 -14.94
CA GLU A 27 -29.92 19.00 -14.48
C GLU A 27 -28.55 18.94 -15.17
N ASN A 28 -28.51 19.16 -16.48
CA ASN A 28 -27.26 19.20 -17.23
C ASN A 28 -26.34 20.32 -16.78
N GLU A 29 -26.90 21.50 -16.48
CA GLU A 29 -26.11 22.63 -15.99
C GLU A 29 -25.54 22.34 -14.60
N VAL A 30 -26.30 21.69 -13.71
CA VAL A 30 -25.81 21.24 -12.40
C VAL A 30 -24.65 20.25 -12.55
N ILE A 31 -24.73 19.31 -13.50
CA ILE A 31 -23.65 18.36 -13.78
C ILE A 31 -22.40 19.09 -14.29
N LYS A 32 -22.57 20.06 -15.18
CA LYS A 32 -21.49 20.87 -15.71
C LYS A 32 -20.78 21.66 -14.61
N ILE A 33 -21.53 22.34 -13.74
CA ILE A 33 -20.98 23.08 -12.59
C ILE A 33 -20.20 22.14 -11.65
N LYS A 34 -20.70 20.91 -11.41
CA LYS A 34 -19.98 19.91 -10.59
C LYS A 34 -18.65 19.51 -11.23
N LYS A 35 -18.63 19.29 -12.55
CA LYS A 35 -17.40 18.96 -13.30
C LYS A 35 -16.38 20.11 -13.23
N GLU A 36 -16.82 21.34 -13.40
CA GLU A 36 -15.97 22.53 -13.31
C GLU A 36 -15.36 22.68 -11.90
N LYS A 37 -16.17 22.50 -10.85
CA LYS A 37 -15.67 22.50 -9.46
C LYS A 37 -14.64 21.40 -9.22
N LEU A 38 -14.89 20.19 -9.72
CA LEU A 38 -13.95 19.07 -9.60
C LEU A 38 -12.63 19.37 -10.33
N ASN A 39 -12.68 19.88 -11.55
CA ASN A 39 -11.50 20.29 -12.31
C ASN A 39 -10.68 21.34 -11.55
N GLY A 40 -11.34 22.34 -10.94
CA GLY A 40 -10.65 23.32 -10.10
C GLY A 40 -9.92 22.69 -8.91
N VAL A 41 -10.52 21.70 -8.24
CA VAL A 41 -9.87 20.95 -7.15
C VAL A 41 -8.65 20.18 -7.66
N ILE A 42 -8.77 19.52 -8.81
CA ILE A 42 -7.65 18.77 -9.42
C ILE A 42 -6.50 19.71 -9.77
N ILE A 43 -6.77 20.85 -10.42
CA ILE A 43 -5.74 21.82 -10.81
C ILE A 43 -5.01 22.36 -9.58
N ARG A 44 -5.74 22.82 -8.55
CA ARG A 44 -5.13 23.32 -7.31
C ARG A 44 -4.31 22.25 -6.59
N SER A 45 -4.80 21.01 -6.58
CA SER A 45 -4.06 19.88 -5.99
C SER A 45 -2.74 19.64 -6.72
N LYS A 46 -2.74 19.67 -8.06
CA LYS A 46 -1.53 19.54 -8.88
C LYS A 46 -0.56 20.71 -8.69
N ALA A 47 -1.04 21.95 -8.67
CA ALA A 47 -0.21 23.14 -8.43
C ALA A 47 0.46 23.08 -7.05
N ASN A 48 -0.32 22.75 -6.02
CA ASN A 48 0.21 22.58 -4.66
C ASN A 48 1.18 21.38 -4.55
N TRP A 49 1.06 20.37 -5.43
CA TRP A 49 1.99 19.26 -5.56
C TRP A 49 3.32 19.69 -6.20
N SER A 50 3.28 20.53 -7.23
CA SER A 50 4.50 21.08 -7.85
C SER A 50 5.21 22.10 -6.98
N GLU A 51 4.49 22.92 -6.21
CA GLU A 51 5.06 24.01 -5.40
C GLU A 51 5.72 23.53 -4.09
N LYS A 52 5.21 22.47 -3.45
CA LYS A 52 5.60 22.10 -2.08
C LYS A 52 6.49 20.86 -1.96
N ASN A 53 7.05 20.39 -3.09
CA ASN A 53 7.67 19.07 -3.21
C ASN A 53 6.72 17.91 -2.81
N GLU A 54 7.07 16.70 -3.22
CA GLU A 54 6.22 15.53 -3.07
C GLU A 54 6.05 15.15 -1.58
N LYS A 55 4.89 15.46 -0.99
CA LYS A 55 4.44 14.82 0.25
C LYS A 55 3.49 13.68 -0.07
N SER A 56 3.79 12.50 0.46
CA SER A 56 2.90 11.34 0.42
C SER A 56 1.56 11.71 1.06
N ASN A 57 0.54 11.95 0.23
CA ASN A 57 -0.80 12.19 0.75
C ASN A 57 -1.43 10.87 1.23
N LYS A 58 -2.45 10.94 2.08
CA LYS A 58 -3.15 9.77 2.64
C LYS A 58 -3.57 8.76 1.55
N TYR A 59 -3.91 9.25 0.36
CA TYR A 59 -4.31 8.42 -0.78
C TYR A 59 -3.14 7.62 -1.36
N PHE A 60 -2.00 8.26 -1.70
CA PHE A 60 -0.81 7.59 -2.22
C PHE A 60 -0.15 6.70 -1.18
N TYR A 61 -0.14 7.10 0.10
CA TYR A 61 0.29 6.25 1.20
C TYR A 61 -0.59 4.99 1.32
N GLY A 62 -1.91 5.15 1.22
CA GLY A 62 -2.85 4.03 1.18
C GLY A 62 -2.62 3.11 -0.02
N LEU A 63 -2.39 3.68 -1.20
CA LEU A 63 -2.09 2.94 -2.42
C LEU A 63 -0.80 2.13 -2.29
N LEU A 64 0.26 2.73 -1.74
CA LEU A 64 1.54 2.09 -1.48
C LEU A 64 1.39 0.94 -0.46
N LYS A 65 0.64 1.18 0.62
CA LYS A 65 0.38 0.18 1.66
C LYS A 65 -0.38 -1.03 1.10
N THR A 66 -1.39 -0.80 0.26
CA THR A 66 -2.13 -1.85 -0.44
C THR A 66 -1.22 -2.63 -1.38
N ARG A 67 -0.40 -1.96 -2.20
CA ARG A 67 0.57 -2.60 -3.10
C ARG A 67 1.55 -3.48 -2.34
N LYS A 68 2.16 -2.96 -1.26
CA LYS A 68 3.09 -3.72 -0.39
C LYS A 68 2.42 -4.95 0.23
N LYS A 69 1.17 -4.83 0.69
CA LYS A 69 0.40 -5.96 1.22
C LYS A 69 0.13 -7.02 0.14
N THR A 70 -0.20 -6.61 -1.08
CA THR A 70 -0.44 -7.55 -2.19
C THR A 70 0.83 -8.22 -2.72
N THR A 71 2.00 -7.59 -2.58
CA THR A 71 3.28 -8.19 -3.00
C THR A 71 3.82 -9.19 -2.00
N LEU A 72 3.60 -8.99 -0.69
CA LEU A 72 4.08 -9.91 0.35
C LEU A 72 3.32 -11.25 0.34
N PHE A 73 2.05 -11.22 -0.07
CA PHE A 73 1.18 -12.40 -0.14
C PHE A 73 0.78 -12.74 -1.58
N ARG A 74 1.67 -12.52 -2.56
CA ARG A 74 1.40 -13.01 -3.92
C ARG A 74 1.17 -14.53 -3.84
N LYS A 75 -0.05 -14.91 -4.17
CA LYS A 75 -0.61 -16.26 -4.30
C LYS A 75 0.01 -17.03 -5.47
N ASN A 76 1.29 -16.83 -5.75
CA ASN A 76 1.99 -17.66 -6.72
C ASN A 76 2.34 -18.97 -6.03
N LEU A 77 2.22 -20.09 -6.75
CA LEU A 77 2.71 -21.38 -6.28
C LEU A 77 4.18 -21.24 -5.93
N VAL A 78 4.50 -21.26 -4.64
CA VAL A 78 5.86 -21.58 -4.20
C VAL A 78 6.11 -23.00 -4.68
N LEU A 79 7.24 -23.22 -5.36
CA LEU A 79 7.62 -24.55 -5.82
C LEU A 79 7.65 -25.46 -4.60
N ALA A 80 6.93 -26.59 -4.63
CA ALA A 80 6.80 -27.47 -3.47
C ALA A 80 8.18 -27.90 -2.93
N SER A 81 9.18 -28.01 -3.81
CA SER A 81 10.57 -28.27 -3.45
C SER A 81 11.19 -27.16 -2.59
N SER A 82 10.95 -25.88 -2.91
CA SER A 82 11.44 -24.76 -2.10
C SER A 82 10.80 -24.74 -0.71
N GLN A 83 9.52 -25.12 -0.63
CA GLN A 83 8.82 -25.22 0.65
C GLN A 83 9.33 -26.41 1.48
N SER A 84 9.56 -27.57 0.86
CA SER A 84 10.14 -28.74 1.55
C SER A 84 11.57 -28.48 2.02
N THR A 85 12.40 -27.78 1.23
CA THR A 85 13.76 -27.40 1.64
C THR A 85 13.75 -26.40 2.79
N LEU A 86 12.81 -25.46 2.83
CA LEU A 86 12.68 -24.55 3.96
C LEU A 86 12.27 -25.31 5.23
N LEU A 87 11.26 -26.17 5.12
CA LEU A 87 10.73 -26.94 6.25
C LEU A 87 11.74 -27.97 6.78
N SER A 88 12.53 -28.60 5.91
CA SER A 88 13.57 -29.56 6.34
C SER A 88 14.66 -28.93 7.22
N ASN A 89 14.89 -27.62 7.09
CA ASN A 89 15.85 -26.88 7.91
C ASN A 89 15.25 -26.37 9.23
N ILE A 90 13.92 -26.50 9.42
CA ILE A 90 13.22 -26.07 10.63
C ILE A 90 13.05 -27.24 11.61
N GLU A 91 13.06 -28.48 11.11
CA GLU A 91 12.77 -29.68 11.91
C GLU A 91 13.95 -30.24 12.73
N SER A 92 15.15 -29.69 12.61
CA SER A 92 16.28 -30.13 13.44
C SER A 92 16.10 -29.64 14.89
N LYS A 93 15.37 -30.43 15.68
CA LYS A 93 15.39 -30.31 17.14
C LYS A 93 16.81 -30.61 17.59
N LEU A 94 17.44 -29.67 18.29
CA LEU A 94 18.77 -29.87 18.88
C LEU A 94 18.76 -31.19 19.67
N ASN A 95 19.79 -32.00 19.46
CA ASN A 95 19.94 -33.24 20.21
C ASN A 95 20.32 -32.93 21.68
N GLU A 96 20.16 -33.91 22.58
CA GLU A 96 20.45 -33.68 24.01
C GLU A 96 21.92 -33.28 24.27
N ALA A 97 22.86 -33.74 23.45
CA ALA A 97 24.28 -33.38 23.59
C ALA A 97 24.57 -31.93 23.16
N GLU A 98 23.90 -31.44 22.12
CA GLU A 98 23.99 -30.06 21.65
C GLU A 98 23.38 -29.10 22.67
N ILE A 99 22.22 -29.45 23.23
CA ILE A 99 21.58 -28.69 24.30
C ILE A 99 22.51 -28.62 25.51
N TYR A 100 23.08 -29.75 25.93
CA TYR A 100 24.05 -29.79 27.03
C TYR A 100 25.28 -28.93 26.74
N SER A 101 25.80 -28.95 25.50
CA SER A 101 26.94 -28.12 25.11
C SER A 101 26.63 -26.62 25.11
N LEU A 102 25.36 -26.22 24.93
CA LEU A 102 24.94 -24.81 24.98
C LEU A 102 24.63 -24.35 26.40
N ASP A 103 24.19 -25.25 27.28
CA ASP A 103 23.89 -24.95 28.69
C ASP A 103 25.13 -25.00 29.61
N LYS A 104 26.25 -25.57 29.13
CA LYS A 104 27.50 -25.61 29.89
C LYS A 104 28.02 -24.19 30.16
N LYS A 105 28.73 -24.02 31.29
CA LYS A 105 29.43 -22.75 31.56
C LYS A 105 30.59 -22.59 30.59
N ILE A 106 30.80 -21.35 30.12
CA ILE A 106 31.93 -20.99 29.27
C ILE A 106 33.23 -21.23 30.04
N ASP A 107 34.10 -22.06 29.47
CA ASP A 107 35.41 -22.37 30.06
C ASP A 107 36.49 -21.41 29.56
N LYS A 108 37.57 -21.26 30.33
CA LYS A 108 38.72 -20.44 29.95
C LYS A 108 39.32 -20.89 28.63
N THR A 109 39.38 -22.21 28.39
CA THR A 109 39.93 -22.78 27.16
C THR A 109 39.14 -22.38 25.93
N GLU A 110 37.80 -22.33 26.03
CA GLU A 110 36.91 -21.88 24.97
C GLU A 110 37.16 -20.41 24.61
N ILE A 111 37.34 -19.56 25.63
CA ILE A 111 37.68 -18.14 25.42
C ILE A 111 39.04 -18.00 24.71
N MET A 112 40.04 -18.78 25.13
CA MET A 112 41.37 -18.74 24.48
C MET A 112 41.29 -19.17 23.01
N ASN A 113 40.55 -20.24 22.71
CA ASN A 113 40.36 -20.70 21.34
C ASN A 113 39.67 -19.64 20.48
N VAL A 114 38.67 -18.93 21.02
CA VAL A 114 38.02 -17.82 20.31
C VAL A 114 39.01 -16.69 20.00
N PHE A 115 39.92 -16.37 20.92
CA PHE A 115 40.95 -15.37 20.65
C PHE A 115 41.92 -15.82 19.54
N GLU A 116 42.27 -17.10 19.49
CA GLU A 116 43.16 -17.67 18.47
C GLU A 116 42.50 -17.77 17.07
N GLU A 117 41.21 -18.10 17.01
CA GLU A 117 40.45 -18.27 15.76
C GLU A 117 39.87 -16.96 15.22
N SER A 118 39.84 -15.90 16.04
CA SER A 118 39.26 -14.63 15.66
C SER A 118 40.05 -13.97 14.51
N PRO A 119 39.35 -13.43 13.50
CA PRO A 119 40.01 -12.88 12.32
C PRO A 119 40.73 -11.55 12.63
N ASN A 120 42.05 -11.56 12.49
CA ASN A 120 42.87 -10.35 12.54
C ASN A 120 42.57 -9.42 11.35
N ASN A 121 42.82 -8.12 11.52
CA ASN A 121 42.67 -7.05 10.53
C ASN A 121 41.24 -6.86 9.97
N LYS A 122 40.20 -7.18 10.74
CA LYS A 122 38.82 -6.84 10.38
C LYS A 122 38.48 -5.42 10.83
N SER A 123 37.75 -4.71 9.97
CA SER A 123 37.19 -3.39 10.31
C SER A 123 36.29 -3.50 11.54
N SER A 124 36.35 -2.47 12.40
CA SER A 124 35.55 -2.41 13.63
C SER A 124 34.06 -2.57 13.36
N GLY A 125 33.36 -3.18 14.32
CA GLY A 125 31.91 -3.26 14.31
C GLY A 125 31.23 -1.89 14.48
N PRO A 126 29.89 -1.86 14.53
CA PRO A 126 29.11 -0.64 14.78
C PRO A 126 29.42 0.03 16.13
N ASP A 127 29.98 -0.72 17.08
CA ASP A 127 30.47 -0.26 18.37
C ASP A 127 31.85 0.44 18.30
N GLY A 128 32.53 0.36 17.15
CA GLY A 128 33.81 1.02 16.92
C GLY A 128 35.00 0.32 17.58
N LEU A 129 34.81 -0.87 18.15
CA LEU A 129 35.89 -1.65 18.76
C LEU A 129 36.58 -2.51 17.70
N CYS A 130 37.90 -2.41 17.61
CA CYS A 130 38.74 -3.33 16.85
C CYS A 130 39.12 -4.52 17.72
N PHE A 131 39.33 -5.67 17.10
CA PHE A 131 39.76 -6.88 17.81
C PHE A 131 41.23 -6.80 18.27
N GLU A 132 42.03 -6.00 17.57
CA GLU A 132 43.43 -5.73 17.89
C GLU A 132 43.50 -4.62 18.96
N PHE A 133 44.09 -4.95 20.12
CA PHE A 133 44.50 -4.00 21.16
C PHE A 133 46.03 -3.87 21.16
#